data_AF-A0A3Q9EDJ1-F1
#
_entry.id   AF-A0A3Q9EDJ1-F1
#
_cell.length_a   1.000
_cell.length_b   1.000
_cell.length_c   1.000
_cell.angle_alpha   90.00
_cell.angle_beta   90.00
_cell.angle_gamma   90.00
#
_symmetry.space_group_name_H-M   'P 1'
#
loop_
_entity.id
_entity.type
_entity.pdbx_description
1 polymer ?
#
loop_
_entity_poly.entity_id
_entity_poly.type
_entity_poly.pdbx_seq_one_letter_code
_entity_poly.pdbx_strand_id
1 'polypeptide(L)'
;MNEHGYEVYGRGFGWTWRLRDGPVVLATGGRHDDDSLDTRHEIDRVRAALAHLAGEDLAFASVEVRDPRFVVGQDLDPSGASREEDDWVWRLETPDRVLAHSGQRYPTEAAAREGIARFEELGRGALPVYNVGSEHEWRSEADTVEVGKPSLTGFIKELTRGRRHREFLEQFDTRIIVSGSRGKSSTVRRLDDVFNRRGYDTFTKITGNYPVIIRNGRVHPIERQGPRTTLYENVNVIREFGPRMSEFDSDAVAIFENQAISEYTTRIVNQRFIQPDVILMTNVRQDHNDTLGKRRQDIARALSRSIPKGTHVVNGEQHPALHEYMEAEITARGGTIEQVQIPERHRGLLGAETVHAVNTTLQAIGKEPVPESELDTFIDQIQPEWKRVVGGRLFNAAEVNDVESTEMVRRALTADDEQILPFVYLRHDRRGRTASFAEYTDLLADRDCIDHVHVGGTGTDAFARNVEVPATQHSRHDDASEVLEELLAVDQPLLLMGNTVDEFMRDMEAAIDDRLREWQAAERDATGTRREDLTTPTQPPDA
;
A
#
# COMPACT_ATOMS: atom_id res chain seq x y z
N MET A 1 0.26 -7.86 -2.14
CA MET A 1 0.94 -6.84 -2.98
C MET A 1 2.41 -6.87 -2.61
N ASN A 2 3.32 -6.67 -3.55
CA ASN A 2 4.72 -6.42 -3.17
C ASN A 2 4.75 -5.02 -2.53
N GLU A 3 4.76 -4.95 -1.20
CA GLU A 3 4.87 -3.66 -0.50
C GLU A 3 6.34 -3.20 -0.59
N HIS A 4 6.70 -2.62 -1.74
CA HIS A 4 7.89 -1.79 -1.82
C HIS A 4 7.51 -0.37 -1.39
N GLY A 5 8.32 0.23 -0.53
CA GLY A 5 8.13 1.63 -0.18
C GLY A 5 9.00 2.08 0.98
N TYR A 6 9.02 3.39 1.14
CA TYR A 6 9.73 4.03 2.23
C TYR A 6 8.91 3.91 3.49
N GLU A 7 9.53 3.50 4.57
CA GLU A 7 8.94 3.40 5.89
C GLU A 7 9.62 4.40 6.81
N VAL A 8 8.88 5.41 7.28
CA VAL A 8 9.30 6.34 8.32
C VAL A 8 8.90 5.76 9.67
N TYR A 9 9.90 5.53 10.54
CA TYR A 9 9.69 4.94 11.86
C TYR A 9 10.57 5.60 12.91
N GLY A 10 10.09 5.60 14.15
CA GLY A 10 10.84 6.08 15.30
C GLY A 10 11.55 4.94 16.03
N ARG A 11 12.78 5.20 16.47
CA ARG A 11 13.49 4.41 17.50
C ARG A 11 13.81 5.33 18.68
N GLY A 12 14.10 4.78 19.86
CA GLY A 12 14.29 5.54 21.12
C GLY A 12 15.35 6.67 21.11
N PHE A 13 15.98 6.95 19.97
CA PHE A 13 16.98 8.00 19.73
C PHE A 13 16.67 8.89 18.52
N GLY A 14 15.49 8.77 17.88
CA GLY A 14 15.02 9.64 16.80
C GLY A 14 14.26 8.90 15.69
N TRP A 15 13.72 9.65 14.74
CA TRP A 15 13.07 9.17 13.53
C TRP A 15 14.09 8.81 12.46
N THR A 16 13.84 7.75 11.70
CA THR A 16 14.63 7.43 10.50
C THR A 16 13.73 6.73 9.49
N TRP A 17 14.31 6.38 8.34
CA TRP A 17 13.59 5.69 7.29
C TRP A 17 14.28 4.40 6.87
N ARG A 18 13.50 3.48 6.29
CA ARG A 18 14.01 2.33 5.56
C ARG A 18 13.24 2.13 4.27
N LEU A 19 13.89 1.63 3.22
CA LEU A 19 13.23 1.19 2.00
C LEU A 19 13.10 -0.33 2.04
N ARG A 20 11.88 -0.84 1.90
CA ARG A 20 11.60 -2.26 1.84
C ARG A 20 11.35 -2.77 0.43
N ASP A 21 11.69 -4.04 0.24
CA ASP A 21 11.25 -4.89 -0.84
C ASP A 21 10.69 -6.19 -0.22
N GLY A 22 9.37 -6.17 0.03
CA GLY A 22 8.72 -7.21 0.81
C GLY A 22 9.36 -7.36 2.20
N PRO A 23 9.82 -8.56 2.61
CA PRO A 23 10.44 -8.75 3.91
C PRO A 23 11.86 -8.14 4.01
N VAL A 24 12.50 -7.85 2.87
CA VAL A 24 13.89 -7.40 2.81
C VAL A 24 13.98 -5.89 3.00
N VAL A 25 14.91 -5.44 3.85
CA VAL A 25 15.27 -4.02 3.95
C VAL A 25 16.41 -3.75 2.98
N LEU A 26 16.14 -2.99 1.92
CA LEU A 26 17.15 -2.66 0.91
C LEU A 26 18.10 -1.59 1.39
N ALA A 27 17.56 -0.57 2.06
CA ALA A 27 18.31 0.58 2.51
C ALA A 27 17.74 1.18 3.79
N THR A 28 18.58 1.85 4.56
CA THR A 28 18.19 2.62 5.75
C THR A 28 18.79 4.02 5.69
N GLY A 29 18.15 4.97 6.36
CA GLY A 29 18.64 6.35 6.45
C GLY A 29 20.02 6.47 7.09
N GLY A 30 20.79 7.45 6.62
CA GLY A 30 22.13 7.78 7.14
C GLY A 30 22.15 8.41 8.54
N ARG A 31 20.98 8.78 9.09
CA ARG A 31 20.88 9.43 10.40
C ARG A 31 19.51 9.24 11.06
N HIS A 32 19.42 9.76 12.28
CA HIS A 32 18.20 9.90 13.05
C HIS A 32 17.85 11.38 13.21
N ASP A 33 16.61 11.75 12.86
CA ASP A 33 16.07 13.10 13.01
C ASP A 33 15.20 13.22 14.26
N ASP A 34 14.98 14.45 14.71
CA ASP A 34 14.12 14.71 15.88
C ASP A 34 12.62 14.56 15.56
N ASP A 35 12.22 14.75 14.29
CA ASP A 35 10.84 14.66 13.81
C ASP A 35 10.74 13.91 12.48
N SER A 36 9.61 13.22 12.30
CA SER A 36 9.18 12.52 11.10
C SER A 36 9.19 13.36 9.82
N LEU A 37 8.94 14.68 9.92
CA LEU A 37 9.02 15.60 8.77
C LEU A 37 10.45 15.72 8.22
N ASP A 38 11.43 15.86 9.10
CA ASP A 38 12.83 15.96 8.69
C ASP A 38 13.28 14.66 8.02
N THR A 39 12.83 13.51 8.54
CA THR A 39 13.06 12.21 7.91
C THR A 39 12.40 12.10 6.53
N ARG A 40 11.20 12.66 6.33
CA ARG A 40 10.56 12.74 5.00
C ARG A 40 11.40 13.60 4.05
N HIS A 41 11.90 14.75 4.49
CA HIS A 41 12.79 15.56 3.66
C HIS A 41 14.09 14.81 3.30
N GLU A 42 14.60 13.94 4.16
CA GLU A 42 15.75 13.08 3.81
C GLU A 42 15.39 12.02 2.76
N ILE A 43 14.18 11.44 2.81
CA ILE A 43 13.69 10.57 1.74
C ILE A 43 13.64 11.34 0.42
N ASP A 44 13.11 12.57 0.41
CA ASP A 44 13.06 13.39 -0.79
C ASP A 44 14.46 13.71 -1.34
N ARG A 45 15.47 13.93 -0.47
CA ARG A 45 16.89 14.06 -0.89
C ARG A 45 17.44 12.79 -1.49
N VAL A 46 17.12 11.63 -0.92
CA VAL A 46 17.54 10.32 -1.47
C VAL A 46 16.93 10.12 -2.85
N ARG A 47 15.64 10.40 -3.02
CA ARG A 47 14.96 10.32 -4.33
C ARG A 47 15.57 11.28 -5.34
N ALA A 48 15.84 12.52 -4.94
CA ALA A 48 16.51 13.50 -5.80
C ALA A 48 17.94 13.06 -6.18
N ALA A 49 18.70 12.47 -5.24
CA ALA A 49 20.02 11.92 -5.51
C ALA A 49 19.98 10.76 -6.52
N LEU A 50 19.02 9.85 -6.37
CA LEU A 50 18.82 8.72 -7.29
C LEU A 50 18.33 9.19 -8.68
N ALA A 51 17.44 10.18 -8.72
CA ALA A 51 17.00 10.80 -9.97
C ALA A 51 18.17 11.47 -10.70
N HIS A 52 19.05 12.18 -9.97
CA HIS A 52 20.25 12.78 -10.53
C HIS A 52 21.22 11.74 -11.13
N LEU A 53 21.47 10.65 -10.40
CA LEU A 53 22.31 9.54 -10.87
C LEU A 53 21.72 8.86 -12.12
N ALA A 54 20.39 8.87 -12.26
CA ALA A 54 19.68 8.34 -13.43
C ALA A 54 19.60 9.33 -14.62
N GLY A 55 19.95 10.60 -14.42
CA GLY A 55 19.77 11.66 -15.42
C GLY A 55 18.32 12.17 -15.53
N GLU A 56 17.51 12.02 -14.49
CA GLU A 56 16.07 12.33 -14.43
C GLU A 56 15.76 13.56 -13.55
N ASP A 57 16.52 14.66 -13.69
CA ASP A 57 16.49 15.83 -12.79
C ASP A 57 15.13 16.57 -12.65
N LEU A 58 14.11 16.22 -13.45
CA LEU A 58 12.78 16.84 -13.37
C LEU A 58 11.94 16.33 -12.20
N ALA A 59 12.17 15.09 -11.75
CA ALA A 59 11.54 14.55 -10.55
C ALA A 59 12.32 15.07 -9.34
N PHE A 60 11.66 15.77 -8.42
CA PHE A 60 12.27 16.38 -7.20
C PHE A 60 13.18 17.60 -7.44
N ALA A 61 12.99 18.35 -8.52
CA ALA A 61 13.79 19.54 -8.87
C ALA A 61 13.86 20.64 -7.79
N SER A 62 12.95 20.66 -6.82
CA SER A 62 12.96 21.60 -5.69
C SER A 62 13.98 21.23 -4.60
N VAL A 63 14.55 20.02 -4.64
CA VAL A 63 15.47 19.51 -3.62
C VAL A 63 16.90 19.59 -4.13
N GLU A 64 17.72 20.43 -3.52
CA GLU A 64 19.11 20.61 -3.93
C GLU A 64 19.99 19.44 -3.43
N VAL A 65 20.50 18.64 -4.36
CA VAL A 65 21.50 17.58 -4.11
C VAL A 65 22.70 17.82 -5.02
N ARG A 66 23.92 17.77 -4.46
CA ARG A 66 25.15 18.02 -5.20
C ARG A 66 26.05 16.78 -5.17
N ASP A 67 26.49 16.36 -6.35
CA ASP A 67 27.48 15.27 -6.55
C ASP A 67 27.18 13.98 -5.75
N PRO A 68 25.95 13.43 -5.84
CA PRO A 68 25.64 12.17 -5.18
C PRO A 68 26.44 11.03 -5.81
N ARG A 69 26.91 10.09 -5.00
CA ARG A 69 27.63 8.89 -5.46
C ARG A 69 27.44 7.70 -4.54
N PHE A 70 27.54 6.50 -5.12
CA PHE A 70 27.66 5.27 -4.35
C PHE A 70 29.11 4.98 -3.99
N VAL A 71 29.33 4.64 -2.72
CA VAL A 71 30.60 4.11 -2.22
C VAL A 71 30.36 2.68 -1.75
N VAL A 72 31.12 1.74 -2.30
CA VAL A 72 31.10 0.33 -1.91
C VAL A 72 32.40 0.02 -1.16
N GLY A 73 32.30 -0.69 -0.04
CA GLY A 73 33.46 -1.05 0.76
C GLY A 73 33.15 -2.09 1.82
N GLN A 74 34.19 -2.56 2.50
CA GLN A 74 34.05 -3.53 3.58
C GLN A 74 33.74 -2.82 4.92
N ASP A 75 32.73 -3.32 5.64
CA ASP A 75 32.34 -2.91 6.98
C ASP A 75 33.24 -3.60 8.02
N LEU A 76 34.48 -3.13 8.07
CA LEU A 76 35.50 -3.62 9.00
C LEU A 76 35.28 -3.03 10.40
N ASP A 77 35.60 -3.81 11.43
CA ASP A 77 35.54 -3.32 12.80
C ASP A 77 36.60 -2.24 13.10
N PRO A 78 36.55 -1.57 14.27
CA PRO A 78 37.55 -0.57 14.65
C PRO A 78 39.00 -1.09 14.71
N SER A 79 39.22 -2.40 14.71
CA SER A 79 40.53 -3.05 14.64
C SER A 79 40.96 -3.42 13.21
N GLY A 80 40.11 -3.15 12.22
CA GLY A 80 40.34 -3.49 10.80
C GLY A 80 40.04 -4.94 10.46
N ALA A 81 39.41 -5.69 11.37
CA ALA A 81 39.05 -7.08 11.15
C ALA A 81 37.62 -7.18 10.59
N SER A 82 37.43 -8.07 9.62
CA SER A 82 36.11 -8.47 9.16
C SER A 82 35.37 -9.19 10.29
N ARG A 83 34.12 -8.81 10.56
CA ARG A 83 33.37 -9.32 11.72
C ARG A 83 32.67 -10.67 11.47
N GLU A 84 32.42 -11.04 10.22
CA GLU A 84 31.60 -12.19 9.79
C GLU A 84 31.88 -12.57 8.31
N GLU A 85 31.40 -13.73 7.84
CA GLU A 85 31.16 -13.94 6.39
C GLU A 85 30.10 -12.92 5.95
N ASP A 86 30.34 -12.19 4.86
CA ASP A 86 29.58 -11.03 4.36
C ASP A 86 29.95 -9.68 5.01
N ASP A 87 31.02 -9.05 4.52
CA ASP A 87 31.47 -7.74 4.99
C ASP A 87 31.27 -6.58 4.01
N TRP A 88 30.75 -6.82 2.80
CA TRP A 88 30.55 -5.74 1.84
C TRP A 88 29.27 -4.96 2.13
N VAL A 89 29.39 -3.64 2.13
CA VAL A 89 28.27 -2.71 2.26
C VAL A 89 28.39 -1.61 1.21
N TRP A 90 27.28 -0.95 0.95
CA TRP A 90 27.28 0.26 0.14
C TRP A 90 26.63 1.42 0.89
N ARG A 91 27.02 2.63 0.53
CA ARG A 91 26.39 3.87 1.01
C ARG A 91 26.19 4.84 -0.15
N LEU A 92 25.06 5.53 -0.13
CA LEU A 92 24.80 6.68 -1.00
C LEU A 92 25.18 7.94 -0.21
N GLU A 93 26.11 8.73 -0.76
CA GLU A 93 26.62 9.94 -0.09
C GLU A 93 26.71 11.12 -1.06
N THR A 94 26.65 12.33 -0.51
CA THR A 94 27.08 13.59 -1.12
C THR A 94 28.39 14.03 -0.43
N PRO A 95 29.09 15.05 -0.94
CA PRO A 95 30.32 15.54 -0.30
C PRO A 95 30.14 16.00 1.16
N ASP A 96 28.92 16.37 1.56
CA ASP A 96 28.61 16.89 2.88
C ASP A 96 27.98 15.86 3.84
N ARG A 97 27.43 14.73 3.35
CA ARG A 97 26.71 13.76 4.19
C ARG A 97 26.48 12.40 3.54
N VAL A 98 26.20 11.41 4.38
CA VAL A 98 25.65 10.12 3.95
C VAL A 98 24.12 10.19 3.94
N LEU A 99 23.51 9.80 2.82
CA LEU A 99 22.06 9.81 2.63
C LEU A 99 21.44 8.44 2.98
N ALA A 100 22.07 7.35 2.57
CA ALA A 100 21.58 5.99 2.80
C ALA A 100 22.70 4.97 3.01
N HIS A 101 22.39 3.91 3.74
CA HIS A 101 23.21 2.70 3.89
C HIS A 101 22.47 1.49 3.35
N SER A 102 23.21 0.47 2.91
CA SER A 102 22.64 -0.84 2.62
C SER A 102 21.95 -1.43 3.85
N GLY A 103 20.72 -1.93 3.67
CA GLY A 103 19.95 -2.54 4.76
C GLY A 103 20.42 -3.96 5.13
N GLN A 104 21.28 -4.55 4.30
CA GLN A 104 21.93 -5.83 4.53
C GLN A 104 23.42 -5.72 4.19
N ARG A 105 24.19 -6.71 4.64
CA ARG A 105 25.58 -6.95 4.20
C ARG A 105 25.59 -7.93 3.04
N TYR A 106 26.67 -7.90 2.26
CA TYR A 106 26.83 -8.69 1.06
C TYR A 106 28.13 -9.53 1.12
N PRO A 107 28.13 -10.75 0.54
CA PRO A 107 29.31 -11.62 0.49
C PRO A 107 30.43 -11.04 -0.35
N THR A 108 30.09 -10.27 -1.39
CA THR A 108 31.04 -9.76 -2.37
C THR A 108 30.71 -8.33 -2.79
N GLU A 109 31.72 -7.61 -3.31
CA GLU A 109 31.52 -6.29 -3.93
C GLU A 109 30.50 -6.36 -5.08
N ALA A 110 30.52 -7.43 -5.88
CA ALA A 110 29.59 -7.61 -6.99
C ALA A 110 28.14 -7.73 -6.50
N ALA A 111 27.89 -8.52 -5.45
CA ALA A 111 26.58 -8.63 -4.83
C ALA A 111 26.12 -7.28 -4.23
N ALA A 112 27.03 -6.51 -3.64
CA ALA A 112 26.71 -5.17 -3.16
C ALA A 112 26.30 -4.22 -4.31
N ARG A 113 26.93 -4.33 -5.48
CA ARG A 113 26.57 -3.56 -6.69
C ARG A 113 25.22 -3.98 -7.28
N GLU A 114 24.89 -5.27 -7.25
CA GLU A 114 23.55 -5.75 -7.61
C GLU A 114 22.49 -5.21 -6.63
N GLY A 115 22.82 -5.14 -5.34
CA GLY A 115 22.01 -4.47 -4.34
C GLY A 115 21.78 -2.98 -4.61
N ILE A 116 22.80 -2.26 -5.11
CA ILE A 116 22.65 -0.86 -5.56
C ILE A 116 21.66 -0.78 -6.72
N ALA A 117 21.79 -1.63 -7.74
CA ALA A 117 20.89 -1.60 -8.90
C ALA A 117 19.42 -1.79 -8.48
N ARG A 118 19.15 -2.71 -7.54
CA ARG A 118 17.81 -2.91 -6.97
C ARG A 118 17.33 -1.71 -6.15
N PHE A 119 18.23 -1.10 -5.38
CA PHE A 119 17.93 0.13 -4.65
C PHE A 119 17.64 1.32 -5.58
N GLU A 120 18.36 1.47 -6.67
CA GLU A 120 18.09 2.50 -7.68
C GLU A 120 16.74 2.24 -8.38
N GLU A 121 16.47 1.01 -8.80
CA GLU A 121 15.20 0.62 -9.41
C GLU A 121 14.00 0.98 -8.53
N LEU A 122 14.02 0.56 -7.26
CA LEU A 122 12.88 0.78 -6.37
C LEU A 122 12.90 2.15 -5.71
N GLY A 123 14.05 2.65 -5.26
CA GLY A 123 14.17 3.91 -4.52
C GLY A 123 13.90 5.17 -5.35
N ARG A 124 13.86 5.05 -6.68
CA ARG A 124 13.48 6.16 -7.57
C ARG A 124 11.97 6.43 -7.55
N GLY A 125 11.63 7.68 -7.89
CA GLY A 125 10.26 8.09 -8.14
C GLY A 125 9.42 8.28 -6.87
N ALA A 126 8.11 8.37 -7.08
CA ALA A 126 7.15 8.68 -6.04
C ALA A 126 6.70 7.42 -5.27
N LEU A 127 7.62 6.62 -4.74
CA LEU A 127 7.22 5.49 -3.89
C LEU A 127 6.30 5.97 -2.75
N PRO A 128 5.35 5.15 -2.28
CA PRO A 128 4.62 5.49 -1.07
C PRO A 128 5.57 5.66 0.12
N VAL A 129 5.40 6.73 0.89
CA VAL A 129 6.01 6.88 2.21
C VAL A 129 5.01 6.40 3.26
N TYR A 130 5.21 5.18 3.74
CA TYR A 130 4.51 4.58 4.86
C TYR A 130 5.06 5.13 6.16
N ASN A 131 4.19 5.51 7.09
CA ASN A 131 4.62 5.89 8.42
C ASN A 131 4.22 4.77 9.37
N VAL A 132 5.20 4.02 9.86
CA VAL A 132 4.99 2.77 10.63
C VAL A 132 4.97 3.01 12.15
N GLY A 133 5.19 4.25 12.60
CA GLY A 133 5.15 4.62 14.01
C GLY A 133 6.44 4.25 14.77
N SER A 134 6.36 4.12 16.09
CA SER A 134 7.50 3.76 16.96
C SER A 134 7.63 2.25 17.09
N GLU A 135 8.77 1.69 16.69
CA GLU A 135 9.00 0.24 16.84
C GLU A 135 9.33 -0.15 18.31
N HIS A 136 9.85 0.75 19.17
CA HIS A 136 10.22 0.47 20.59
C HIS A 136 10.19 1.73 21.50
N GLU A 137 10.09 1.53 22.83
CA GLU A 137 10.05 2.52 23.93
C GLU A 137 10.71 3.87 23.60
N TRP A 138 9.88 4.91 23.52
CA TRP A 138 10.31 6.28 23.23
C TRP A 138 10.91 6.95 24.48
N ARG A 139 11.94 7.80 24.31
CA ARG A 139 12.58 8.57 25.41
C ARG A 139 11.71 9.69 26.03
N SER A 140 10.50 9.87 25.53
CA SER A 140 9.49 10.87 25.89
C SER A 140 8.16 10.41 25.28
N GLU A 141 7.00 10.82 25.79
CA GLU A 141 5.76 10.52 25.09
C GLU A 141 5.85 11.13 23.68
N ALA A 142 5.80 10.32 22.61
CA ALA A 142 5.40 10.87 21.31
C ALA A 142 4.07 11.62 21.54
N ASP A 143 3.76 12.67 20.79
CA ASP A 143 2.45 13.34 20.87
C ASP A 143 1.35 12.37 20.36
N THR A 144 1.08 11.32 21.13
CA THR A 144 0.09 10.30 20.88
C THR A 144 -1.27 10.86 21.29
N VAL A 145 -2.28 10.50 20.51
CA VAL A 145 -3.65 10.96 20.73
C VAL A 145 -4.41 9.85 21.43
N GLU A 146 -4.52 9.95 22.75
CA GLU A 146 -5.36 9.05 23.54
C GLU A 146 -6.85 9.33 23.31
N VAL A 147 -7.49 8.51 22.46
CA VAL A 147 -8.93 8.60 22.26
C VAL A 147 -9.68 7.90 23.40
N GLY A 148 -10.01 8.64 24.46
CA GLY A 148 -11.12 8.27 25.37
C GLY A 148 -10.88 8.35 26.89
N LYS A 149 -11.27 9.47 27.51
CA LYS A 149 -11.80 9.48 28.89
C LYS A 149 -13.05 10.37 28.97
N PRO A 150 -14.20 9.86 29.48
CA PRO A 150 -15.31 10.72 29.83
C PRO A 150 -14.98 11.42 31.16
N SER A 151 -14.51 12.66 31.11
CA SER A 151 -14.40 13.49 32.32
C SER A 151 -15.77 14.06 32.72
N LEU A 152 -16.02 14.25 34.02
CA LEU A 152 -17.24 14.85 34.59
C LEU A 152 -17.60 16.26 34.04
N THR A 153 -16.71 16.87 33.24
CA THR A 153 -16.93 18.07 32.40
C THR A 153 -17.67 17.78 31.08
N GLY A 154 -18.13 16.55 30.84
CA GLY A 154 -18.64 16.03 29.56
C GLY A 154 -19.86 16.75 28.97
N PHE A 155 -20.74 17.32 29.79
CA PHE A 155 -22.01 17.89 29.31
C PHE A 155 -21.85 19.23 28.55
N ILE A 156 -20.97 20.12 29.03
CA ILE A 156 -20.63 21.39 28.35
C ILE A 156 -19.72 21.12 27.14
N LYS A 157 -18.83 20.14 27.26
CA LYS A 157 -17.99 19.66 26.14
C LYS A 157 -18.84 19.08 25.01
N GLU A 158 -19.96 18.42 25.30
CA GLU A 158 -20.87 17.86 24.29
C GLU A 158 -21.56 18.90 23.41
N LEU A 159 -22.00 20.01 23.99
CA LEU A 159 -22.69 21.09 23.28
C LEU A 159 -21.78 21.87 22.31
N THR A 160 -20.47 21.90 22.59
CA THR A 160 -19.48 22.58 21.74
C THR A 160 -18.80 21.65 20.73
N ARG A 161 -19.07 20.33 20.77
CA ARG A 161 -18.45 19.31 19.87
C ARG A 161 -18.62 19.66 18.40
N GLY A 162 -19.87 19.90 17.98
CA GLY A 162 -20.17 20.19 16.58
C GLY A 162 -19.62 21.54 16.11
N ARG A 163 -19.44 22.50 17.04
CA ARG A 163 -18.93 23.83 16.71
C ARG A 163 -17.42 23.80 16.45
N ARG A 164 -16.62 23.25 17.38
CA ARG A 164 -15.15 23.14 17.19
C ARG A 164 -14.78 22.29 15.99
N HIS A 165 -15.54 21.23 15.75
CA HIS A 165 -15.37 20.39 14.58
C HIS A 165 -15.59 21.16 13.27
N ARG A 166 -16.64 21.98 13.19
CA ARG A 166 -16.87 22.86 12.05
C ARG A 166 -15.79 23.94 11.92
N GLU A 167 -15.45 24.61 13.02
CA GLU A 167 -14.37 25.63 13.05
C GLU A 167 -13.02 25.05 12.62
N PHE A 168 -12.76 23.76 12.89
CA PHE A 168 -11.59 23.06 12.35
C PHE A 168 -11.69 22.85 10.84
N LEU A 169 -12.82 22.35 10.35
CA LEU A 169 -13.00 22.09 8.92
C LEU A 169 -13.13 23.37 8.06
N GLU A 170 -13.54 24.48 8.66
CA GLU A 170 -13.62 25.79 8.03
C GLU A 170 -12.23 26.41 7.80
N GLN A 171 -11.16 25.84 8.35
CA GLN A 171 -9.78 26.27 8.09
C GLN A 171 -9.22 25.75 6.76
N PHE A 172 -9.86 24.73 6.17
CA PHE A 172 -9.40 24.16 4.89
C PHE A 172 -10.19 24.78 3.74
N ASP A 173 -9.46 25.26 2.74
CA ASP A 173 -10.04 25.71 1.48
C ASP A 173 -10.69 24.54 0.73
N THR A 174 -10.03 23.39 0.76
CA THR A 174 -10.47 22.20 0.04
C THR A 174 -10.48 20.98 0.95
N ARG A 175 -11.60 20.24 0.95
CA ARG A 175 -11.74 18.94 1.63
C ARG A 175 -11.99 17.82 0.63
N ILE A 176 -11.10 16.84 0.63
CA ILE A 176 -11.11 15.68 -0.25
C ILE A 176 -11.46 14.44 0.58
N ILE A 177 -12.45 13.67 0.15
CA ILE A 177 -12.68 12.31 0.64
C ILE A 177 -12.26 11.31 -0.42
N VAL A 178 -11.51 10.28 -0.04
CA VAL A 178 -11.29 9.10 -0.87
C VAL A 178 -12.24 7.99 -0.41
N SER A 179 -13.08 7.51 -1.33
CA SER A 179 -14.10 6.48 -1.11
C SER A 179 -14.07 5.41 -2.21
N GLY A 180 -14.90 4.37 -2.09
CA GLY A 180 -14.94 3.23 -3.02
C GLY A 180 -14.62 1.89 -2.36
N SER A 181 -14.56 0.83 -3.17
CA SER A 181 -14.33 -0.54 -2.68
C SER A 181 -12.84 -0.80 -2.39
N ARG A 182 -11.96 -0.73 -3.40
CA ARG A 182 -10.52 -1.04 -3.30
C ARG A 182 -9.63 0.16 -3.58
N GLY A 183 -8.39 0.15 -3.07
CA GLY A 183 -7.38 1.17 -3.35
C GLY A 183 -7.53 2.50 -2.58
N LYS A 184 -8.40 2.59 -1.57
CA LYS A 184 -8.61 3.83 -0.81
C LYS A 184 -7.35 4.33 -0.10
N SER A 185 -6.76 3.51 0.77
CA SER A 185 -5.59 3.91 1.56
C SER A 185 -4.37 4.20 0.69
N SER A 186 -4.13 3.43 -0.37
CA SER A 186 -3.04 3.72 -1.32
C SER A 186 -3.26 5.03 -2.07
N THR A 187 -4.50 5.33 -2.48
CA THR A 187 -4.84 6.60 -3.13
C THR A 187 -4.68 7.78 -2.18
N VAL A 188 -5.10 7.66 -0.91
CA VAL A 188 -4.91 8.71 0.10
C VAL A 188 -3.42 8.98 0.33
N ARG A 189 -2.60 7.93 0.45
CA ARG A 189 -1.13 8.07 0.60
C ARG A 189 -0.51 8.76 -0.61
N ARG A 190 -0.96 8.44 -1.83
CA ARG A 190 -0.47 9.08 -3.05
C ARG A 190 -0.84 10.56 -3.10
N LEU A 191 -2.08 10.91 -2.77
CA LEU A 191 -2.48 12.32 -2.66
C LEU A 191 -1.66 13.04 -1.58
N ASP A 192 -1.54 12.47 -0.38
CA ASP A 192 -0.72 13.02 0.71
C ASP A 192 0.71 13.31 0.24
N ASP A 193 1.38 12.34 -0.37
CA ASP A 193 2.75 12.48 -0.86
C ASP A 193 2.88 13.60 -1.90
N VAL A 194 1.96 13.66 -2.88
CA VAL A 194 1.93 14.70 -3.91
C VAL A 194 1.72 16.10 -3.32
N PHE A 195 0.76 16.26 -2.40
CA PHE A 195 0.49 17.57 -1.80
C PHE A 195 1.64 18.03 -0.90
N ASN A 196 2.15 17.14 -0.04
CA ASN A 196 3.26 17.49 0.87
C ASN A 196 4.53 17.86 0.11
N ARG A 197 4.94 17.08 -0.91
CA ARG A 197 6.19 17.38 -1.63
C ARG A 197 6.16 18.65 -2.45
N ARG A 198 4.95 19.16 -2.74
CA ARG A 198 4.72 20.44 -3.42
C ARG A 198 4.58 21.61 -2.45
N GLY A 199 4.71 21.37 -1.15
CA GLY A 199 4.71 22.39 -0.11
C GLY A 199 3.32 22.91 0.26
N TYR A 200 2.23 22.19 -0.07
CA TYR A 200 0.89 22.59 0.35
C TYR A 200 0.67 22.30 1.83
N ASP A 201 -0.02 23.20 2.53
CA ASP A 201 -0.48 22.96 3.90
C ASP A 201 -1.58 21.87 3.88
N THR A 202 -1.20 20.66 4.28
CA THR A 202 -1.97 19.43 4.08
C THR A 202 -2.25 18.74 5.40
N PHE A 203 -3.52 18.43 5.62
CA PHE A 203 -3.97 17.56 6.70
C PHE A 203 -4.51 16.25 6.11
N THR A 204 -3.86 15.13 6.41
CA THR A 204 -4.32 13.82 5.93
C THR A 204 -4.71 12.93 7.10
N LYS A 205 -5.86 12.28 6.98
CA LYS A 205 -6.27 11.22 7.90
C LYS A 205 -6.43 9.89 7.16
N ILE A 206 -5.59 8.94 7.55
CA ILE A 206 -5.62 7.56 7.06
C ILE A 206 -6.16 6.70 8.18
N THR A 207 -7.15 5.87 7.87
CA THR A 207 -7.90 5.12 8.88
C THR A 207 -7.65 3.62 8.84
N GLY A 208 -6.83 3.12 7.90
CA GLY A 208 -6.57 1.69 7.62
C GLY A 208 -6.12 0.81 8.80
N ASN A 209 -5.33 -0.23 8.51
CA ASN A 209 -4.82 -1.14 9.55
C ASN A 209 -3.98 -0.38 10.60
N TYR A 210 -3.25 0.65 10.15
CA TYR A 210 -2.50 1.59 10.99
C TYR A 210 -3.09 2.99 10.84
N PRO A 211 -3.98 3.44 11.74
CA PRO A 211 -4.57 4.77 11.64
C PRO A 211 -3.53 5.83 11.98
N VAL A 212 -3.38 6.81 11.10
CA VAL A 212 -2.42 7.91 11.26
C VAL A 212 -3.05 9.23 10.84
N ILE A 213 -2.63 10.30 11.51
CA ILE A 213 -2.79 11.66 11.03
C ILE A 213 -1.45 12.12 10.50
N ILE A 214 -1.46 12.79 9.36
CA ILE A 214 -0.29 13.41 8.77
C ILE A 214 -0.60 14.90 8.63
N ARG A 215 0.29 15.76 9.10
CA ARG A 215 0.20 17.21 8.93
C ARG A 215 1.50 17.74 8.38
N ASN A 216 1.51 18.23 7.14
CA ASN A 216 2.72 18.75 6.49
C ASN A 216 3.91 17.79 6.67
N GLY A 217 3.67 16.51 6.40
CA GLY A 217 4.63 15.42 6.58
C GLY A 217 4.85 14.93 8.00
N ARG A 218 4.40 15.65 9.04
CA ARG A 218 4.50 15.20 10.43
C ARG A 218 3.49 14.12 10.75
N VAL A 219 3.97 13.03 11.32
CA VAL A 219 3.18 11.84 11.61
C VAL A 219 2.72 11.85 13.06
N HIS A 220 1.42 11.68 13.24
CA HIS A 220 0.82 11.51 14.56
C HIS A 220 0.04 10.17 14.58
N PRO A 221 0.64 9.11 15.14
CA PRO A 221 -0.02 7.82 15.29
C PRO A 221 -1.29 7.94 16.13
N ILE A 222 -2.36 7.25 15.73
CA ILE A 222 -3.58 7.15 16.52
C ILE A 222 -3.54 5.85 17.31
N GLU A 223 -3.46 5.93 18.64
CA GLU A 223 -3.57 4.76 19.50
C GLU A 223 -5.03 4.32 19.65
N ARG A 224 -5.30 3.04 19.35
CA ARG A 224 -6.64 2.45 19.48
C ARG A 224 -6.80 1.72 20.81
N GLN A 225 -7.79 2.12 21.59
CA GLN A 225 -8.25 1.37 22.78
C GLN A 225 -9.33 0.35 22.36
N GLY A 226 -8.96 -0.65 21.54
CA GLY A 226 -9.84 -1.78 21.17
C GLY A 226 -9.80 -2.20 19.68
N PRO A 227 -10.32 -3.41 19.34
CA PRO A 227 -10.19 -4.01 18.01
C PRO A 227 -11.20 -3.51 16.95
N ARG A 228 -12.10 -2.58 17.29
CA ARG A 228 -13.19 -2.13 16.41
C ARG A 228 -13.13 -0.62 16.18
N THR A 229 -12.98 -0.20 14.93
CA THR A 229 -13.15 1.20 14.51
C THR A 229 -14.59 1.63 14.72
N THR A 230 -14.82 2.64 15.54
CA THR A 230 -16.13 3.29 15.67
C THR A 230 -16.19 4.53 14.79
N LEU A 231 -17.35 4.79 14.18
CA LEU A 231 -17.62 6.04 13.43
C LEU A 231 -17.30 7.31 14.26
N TYR A 232 -17.40 7.19 15.60
CA TYR A 232 -17.16 8.27 16.57
C TYR A 232 -15.67 8.55 16.85
N GLU A 233 -14.74 7.67 16.49
CA GLU A 233 -13.30 7.96 16.52
C GLU A 233 -12.95 9.14 15.60
N ASN A 234 -13.68 9.32 14.49
CA ASN A 234 -13.47 10.46 13.60
C ASN A 234 -13.68 11.81 14.28
N VAL A 235 -14.70 11.91 15.12
CA VAL A 235 -15.04 13.14 15.86
C VAL A 235 -14.08 13.38 17.03
N ASN A 236 -13.62 12.31 17.68
CA ASN A 236 -12.69 12.43 18.82
C ASN A 236 -11.29 12.85 18.40
N VAL A 237 -10.80 12.35 17.25
CA VAL A 237 -9.48 12.71 16.71
C VAL A 237 -9.42 14.20 16.34
N ILE A 238 -10.41 14.71 15.59
CA ILE A 238 -10.46 16.14 15.22
C ILE A 238 -10.58 17.03 16.46
N ARG A 239 -11.30 16.57 17.50
CA ARG A 239 -11.43 17.28 18.78
C ARG A 239 -10.12 17.42 19.54
N GLU A 240 -9.30 16.37 19.57
CA GLU A 240 -8.05 16.34 20.33
C GLU A 240 -6.91 17.03 19.57
N PHE A 241 -6.96 16.99 18.23
CA PHE A 241 -5.93 17.57 17.38
C PHE A 241 -6.19 19.02 16.96
N GLY A 242 -7.44 19.38 16.65
CA GLY A 242 -7.79 20.71 16.13
C GLY A 242 -7.35 21.88 17.01
N PRO A 243 -7.46 21.83 18.35
CA PRO A 243 -6.99 22.91 19.22
C PRO A 243 -5.46 23.00 19.40
N ARG A 244 -4.71 21.97 18.98
CA ARG A 244 -3.24 21.90 19.11
C ARG A 244 -2.51 22.29 17.83
N MET A 245 -3.25 22.52 16.74
CA MET A 245 -2.69 22.90 15.45
C MET A 245 -2.67 24.42 15.30
N SER A 246 -1.53 24.96 14.85
CA SER A 246 -1.42 26.34 14.33
C SER A 246 -2.43 26.58 13.21
N GLU A 247 -2.81 27.84 12.97
CA GLU A 247 -3.65 28.23 11.83
C GLU A 247 -3.10 27.62 10.53
N PHE A 248 -4.00 27.08 9.70
CA PHE A 248 -3.68 26.60 8.37
C PHE A 248 -3.59 27.77 7.40
N ASP A 249 -2.77 27.63 6.36
CA ASP A 249 -2.73 28.60 5.25
C ASP A 249 -4.09 28.65 4.52
N SER A 250 -4.36 29.78 3.86
CA SER A 250 -5.66 30.02 3.21
C SER A 250 -5.99 29.06 2.07
N ASP A 251 -5.02 28.31 1.55
CA ASP A 251 -5.21 27.31 0.49
C ASP A 251 -4.98 25.87 0.97
N ALA A 252 -5.10 25.63 2.28
CA ALA A 252 -4.87 24.34 2.89
C ALA A 252 -5.85 23.26 2.43
N VAL A 253 -5.35 22.02 2.32
CA VAL A 253 -6.08 20.86 1.80
C VAL A 253 -6.21 19.80 2.89
N ALA A 254 -7.43 19.33 3.12
CA ALA A 254 -7.69 18.19 4.01
C ALA A 254 -8.09 16.94 3.22
N ILE A 255 -7.42 15.82 3.48
CA ILE A 255 -7.64 14.54 2.79
C ILE A 255 -8.09 13.49 3.82
N PHE A 256 -9.22 12.84 3.56
CA PHE A 256 -9.80 11.85 4.47
C PHE A 256 -10.06 10.52 3.75
N GLU A 257 -9.58 9.42 4.34
CA GLU A 257 -10.02 8.09 3.95
C GLU A 257 -11.43 7.81 4.49
N ASN A 258 -12.35 7.35 3.65
CA ASN A 258 -13.67 6.90 4.08
C ASN A 258 -13.71 5.37 4.31
N GLN A 259 -14.02 4.97 5.54
CA GLN A 259 -14.16 3.57 5.96
C GLN A 259 -15.59 3.15 6.25
N ALA A 260 -16.57 4.00 5.96
CA ALA A 260 -17.95 3.63 6.15
C ALA A 260 -18.31 2.41 5.28
N ILE A 261 -18.78 1.35 5.93
CA ILE A 261 -19.14 0.08 5.30
C ILE A 261 -20.64 -0.03 4.97
N SER A 262 -21.42 1.05 5.16
CA SER A 262 -22.86 1.05 4.86
C SER A 262 -23.31 2.38 4.26
N GLU A 263 -24.41 2.40 3.51
CA GLU A 263 -24.99 3.62 2.93
C GLU A 263 -25.19 4.72 4.00
N TYR A 264 -25.81 4.34 5.13
CA TYR A 264 -26.11 5.27 6.22
C TYR A 264 -24.85 5.87 6.86
N THR A 265 -23.85 5.04 7.16
CA THR A 265 -22.61 5.52 7.78
C THR A 265 -21.83 6.41 6.83
N THR A 266 -21.79 6.04 5.54
CA THR A 266 -21.11 6.81 4.48
C THR A 266 -21.76 8.19 4.34
N ARG A 267 -23.09 8.22 4.32
CA ARG A 267 -23.85 9.47 4.23
C ARG A 267 -23.62 10.38 5.43
N ILE A 268 -23.51 9.83 6.65
CA ILE A 268 -23.21 10.64 7.84
C ILE A 268 -21.80 11.24 7.76
N VAL A 269 -20.79 10.45 7.39
CA VAL A 269 -19.42 10.95 7.21
C VAL A 269 -19.42 12.12 6.25
N ASN A 270 -20.00 11.92 5.05
CA ASN A 270 -19.97 12.92 4.00
C ASN A 270 -20.82 14.16 4.36
N GLN A 271 -22.04 13.99 4.84
CA GLN A 271 -22.99 15.12 5.00
C GLN A 271 -22.86 15.86 6.34
N ARG A 272 -22.35 15.20 7.39
CA ARG A 272 -22.32 15.80 8.75
C ARG A 272 -20.93 15.96 9.30
N PHE A 273 -19.99 15.09 8.94
CA PHE A 273 -18.66 15.09 9.55
C PHE A 273 -17.59 15.71 8.69
N ILE A 274 -17.67 15.67 7.36
CA ILE A 274 -16.57 16.21 6.55
C ILE A 274 -17.07 17.31 5.62
N GLN A 275 -18.24 17.14 5.01
CA GLN A 275 -18.77 18.07 4.01
C GLN A 275 -17.75 18.32 2.87
N PRO A 276 -17.32 17.27 2.16
CA PRO A 276 -16.26 17.35 1.17
C PRO A 276 -16.66 18.22 -0.03
N ASP A 277 -15.67 18.93 -0.55
CA ASP A 277 -15.75 19.67 -1.81
C ASP A 277 -15.52 18.71 -2.98
N VAL A 278 -14.60 17.74 -2.79
CA VAL A 278 -14.31 16.66 -3.75
C VAL A 278 -14.42 15.28 -3.10
N ILE A 279 -15.09 14.34 -3.77
CA ILE A 279 -15.03 12.91 -3.45
C ILE A 279 -14.32 12.17 -4.58
N LEU A 280 -13.15 11.61 -4.32
CA LEU A 280 -12.47 10.67 -5.21
C LEU A 280 -13.05 9.27 -4.95
N MET A 281 -13.79 8.75 -5.90
CA MET A 281 -14.31 7.39 -5.90
C MET A 281 -13.32 6.47 -6.63
N THR A 282 -12.74 5.49 -5.94
CA THR A 282 -11.73 4.60 -6.56
C THR A 282 -12.36 3.64 -7.58
N ASN A 283 -13.22 2.74 -7.11
CA ASN A 283 -13.94 1.76 -7.93
C ASN A 283 -15.12 1.15 -7.16
N VAL A 284 -16.01 0.44 -7.86
CA VAL A 284 -17.14 -0.28 -7.28
C VAL A 284 -16.96 -1.78 -7.52
N ARG A 285 -16.61 -2.52 -6.46
CA ARG A 285 -16.40 -3.99 -6.44
C ARG A 285 -17.36 -4.67 -5.46
N GLN A 286 -17.64 -5.96 -5.63
CA GLN A 286 -18.45 -6.77 -4.71
C GLN A 286 -17.72 -7.04 -3.40
N ASP A 287 -17.59 -6.00 -2.57
CA ASP A 287 -17.12 -6.10 -1.19
C ASP A 287 -18.19 -5.59 -0.23
N HIS A 288 -18.19 -6.13 0.99
CA HIS A 288 -19.20 -5.84 2.02
C HIS A 288 -20.64 -6.14 1.57
N ASN A 289 -20.84 -7.28 0.91
CA ASN A 289 -22.13 -7.71 0.36
C ASN A 289 -23.28 -7.76 1.40
N ASP A 290 -22.94 -7.95 2.67
CA ASP A 290 -23.91 -7.98 3.78
C ASP A 290 -24.45 -6.59 4.17
N THR A 291 -23.80 -5.50 3.74
CA THR A 291 -24.16 -4.12 4.16
C THR A 291 -24.40 -3.15 3.00
N LEU A 292 -23.66 -3.26 1.88
CA LEU A 292 -23.80 -2.38 0.72
C LEU A 292 -24.68 -2.97 -0.40
N GLY A 293 -25.01 -4.26 -0.29
CA GLY A 293 -25.82 -4.99 -1.27
C GLY A 293 -24.99 -6.03 -2.02
N LYS A 294 -25.69 -6.99 -2.63
CA LYS A 294 -25.06 -8.18 -3.21
C LYS A 294 -24.44 -7.97 -4.59
N ARG A 295 -24.84 -6.91 -5.30
CA ARG A 295 -24.39 -6.62 -6.67
C ARG A 295 -23.72 -5.26 -6.73
N ARG A 296 -22.82 -5.09 -7.69
CA ARG A 296 -22.13 -3.80 -7.95
C ARG A 296 -23.11 -2.64 -8.15
N GLN A 297 -24.28 -2.87 -8.77
CA GLN A 297 -25.28 -1.80 -8.92
C GLN A 297 -25.86 -1.32 -7.58
N ASP A 298 -26.05 -2.24 -6.62
CA ASP A 298 -26.58 -1.91 -5.30
C ASP A 298 -25.54 -1.07 -4.52
N ILE A 299 -24.25 -1.43 -4.65
CA ILE A 299 -23.11 -0.70 -4.06
C ILE A 299 -22.97 0.69 -4.70
N ALA A 300 -22.99 0.79 -6.04
CA ALA A 300 -22.94 2.06 -6.77
C ALA A 300 -24.09 3.00 -6.34
N ARG A 301 -25.29 2.45 -6.14
CA ARG A 301 -26.46 3.18 -5.62
C ARG A 301 -26.24 3.69 -4.20
N ALA A 302 -25.74 2.85 -3.30
CA ALA A 302 -25.44 3.25 -1.93
C ALA A 302 -24.40 4.39 -1.89
N LEU A 303 -23.33 4.27 -2.68
CA LEU A 303 -22.27 5.29 -2.77
C LEU A 303 -22.81 6.60 -3.35
N SER A 304 -23.53 6.55 -4.47
CA SER A 304 -24.12 7.74 -5.11
C SER A 304 -25.09 8.50 -4.19
N ARG A 305 -25.83 7.79 -3.34
CA ARG A 305 -26.77 8.37 -2.37
C ARG A 305 -26.13 9.03 -1.18
N SER A 306 -24.87 8.70 -0.93
CA SER A 306 -24.08 9.28 0.15
C SER A 306 -23.44 10.62 -0.22
N ILE A 307 -23.47 10.99 -1.51
CA ILE A 307 -22.86 12.22 -2.01
C ILE A 307 -23.67 13.45 -1.57
N PRO A 308 -23.05 14.43 -0.89
CA PRO A 308 -23.71 15.69 -0.55
C PRO A 308 -24.00 16.54 -1.79
N LYS A 309 -24.96 17.46 -1.67
CA LYS A 309 -25.21 18.48 -2.70
C LYS A 309 -24.00 19.41 -2.80
N GLY A 310 -23.62 19.79 -4.03
CA GLY A 310 -22.53 20.71 -4.32
C GLY A 310 -21.15 20.06 -4.32
N THR A 311 -21.05 18.77 -4.04
CA THR A 311 -19.78 18.03 -4.08
C THR A 311 -19.47 17.58 -5.51
N HIS A 312 -18.20 17.72 -5.91
CA HIS A 312 -17.68 17.19 -7.16
C HIS A 312 -17.13 15.77 -6.95
N VAL A 313 -17.43 14.83 -7.85
CA VAL A 313 -17.01 13.44 -7.75
C VAL A 313 -16.03 13.11 -8.87
N VAL A 314 -14.80 12.76 -8.50
CA VAL A 314 -13.82 12.16 -9.42
C VAL A 314 -14.04 10.65 -9.40
N ASN A 315 -14.51 10.08 -10.51
CA ASN A 315 -14.96 8.70 -10.57
C ASN A 315 -13.98 7.80 -11.33
N GLY A 316 -13.25 6.96 -10.59
CA GLY A 316 -12.38 5.92 -11.13
C GLY A 316 -13.10 4.67 -11.64
N GLU A 317 -14.41 4.50 -11.39
CA GLU A 317 -15.15 3.36 -11.94
C GLU A 317 -15.20 3.41 -13.48
N GLN A 318 -14.61 2.41 -14.12
CA GLN A 318 -14.45 2.32 -15.57
C GLN A 318 -15.60 1.59 -16.28
N HIS A 319 -16.50 0.91 -15.56
CA HIS A 319 -17.63 0.23 -16.17
C HIS A 319 -18.69 1.25 -16.65
N PRO A 320 -18.98 1.38 -17.96
CA PRO A 320 -19.81 2.45 -18.50
C PRO A 320 -21.20 2.53 -17.86
N ALA A 321 -21.90 1.39 -17.76
CA ALA A 321 -23.24 1.37 -17.16
C ALA A 321 -23.29 1.77 -15.67
N LEU A 322 -22.21 1.52 -14.91
CA LEU A 322 -22.14 1.97 -13.52
C LEU A 322 -21.87 3.46 -13.46
N HIS A 323 -20.95 3.96 -14.31
CA HIS A 323 -20.67 5.38 -14.41
C HIS A 323 -21.91 6.19 -14.81
N GLU A 324 -22.62 5.80 -15.87
CA GLU A 324 -23.86 6.45 -16.32
C GLU A 324 -24.92 6.50 -15.21
N TYR A 325 -25.07 5.39 -14.47
CA TYR A 325 -25.99 5.32 -13.35
C TYR A 325 -25.58 6.28 -12.22
N MET A 326 -24.30 6.27 -11.84
CA MET A 326 -23.77 7.15 -10.80
C MET A 326 -23.90 8.62 -11.21
N GLU A 327 -23.61 8.96 -12.45
CA GLU A 327 -23.78 10.30 -13.00
C GLU A 327 -25.22 10.79 -12.87
N ALA A 328 -26.19 10.01 -13.37
CA ALA A 328 -27.60 10.37 -13.26
C ALA A 328 -28.04 10.60 -11.80
N GLU A 329 -27.64 9.72 -10.88
CA GLU A 329 -28.01 9.81 -9.46
C GLU A 329 -27.31 10.95 -8.71
N ILE A 330 -26.04 11.24 -9.01
CA ILE A 330 -25.27 12.31 -8.37
C ILE A 330 -25.76 13.68 -8.86
N THR A 331 -25.96 13.83 -10.17
CA THR A 331 -26.48 15.08 -10.76
C THR A 331 -27.90 15.36 -10.28
N ALA A 332 -28.76 14.35 -10.16
CA ALA A 332 -30.10 14.50 -9.59
C ALA A 332 -30.09 15.00 -8.12
N ARG A 333 -28.99 14.81 -7.39
CA ARG A 333 -28.78 15.30 -6.02
C ARG A 333 -28.07 16.65 -5.96
N GLY A 334 -27.71 17.21 -7.12
CA GLY A 334 -27.02 18.49 -7.24
C GLY A 334 -25.53 18.42 -6.95
N GLY A 335 -24.90 17.25 -7.11
CA GLY A 335 -23.45 17.12 -7.26
C GLY A 335 -23.04 17.14 -8.73
N THR A 336 -21.73 17.09 -8.98
CA THR A 336 -21.15 16.88 -10.32
C THR A 336 -20.26 15.66 -10.30
N ILE A 337 -20.03 15.04 -11.46
CA ILE A 337 -19.14 13.89 -11.59
C ILE A 337 -18.26 14.05 -12.84
N GLU A 338 -17.03 13.56 -12.77
CA GLU A 338 -16.11 13.43 -13.88
C GLU A 338 -15.51 12.02 -13.86
N GLN A 339 -15.55 11.31 -14.98
CA GLN A 339 -14.90 9.99 -15.09
C GLN A 339 -13.40 10.16 -15.35
N VAL A 340 -12.59 9.46 -14.56
CA VAL A 340 -11.14 9.41 -14.75
C VAL A 340 -10.82 8.79 -16.11
N GLN A 341 -10.10 9.53 -16.94
CA GLN A 341 -9.65 9.07 -18.25
C GLN A 341 -8.34 8.27 -18.12
N ILE A 342 -8.33 7.05 -18.66
CA ILE A 342 -7.15 6.18 -18.68
C ILE A 342 -6.57 6.14 -20.11
N PRO A 343 -5.33 6.61 -20.32
CA PRO A 343 -4.64 6.50 -21.60
C PRO A 343 -4.55 5.06 -22.09
N GLU A 344 -4.56 4.84 -23.41
CA GLU A 344 -4.52 3.50 -24.03
C GLU A 344 -3.41 2.62 -23.44
N ARG A 345 -2.21 3.17 -23.28
CA ARG A 345 -1.04 2.46 -22.73
C ARG A 345 -1.22 1.90 -21.32
N HIS A 346 -2.18 2.41 -20.55
CA HIS A 346 -2.46 1.98 -19.18
C HIS A 346 -3.79 1.25 -19.02
N ARG A 347 -4.55 1.05 -20.10
CA ARG A 347 -5.83 0.35 -20.00
C ARG A 347 -5.59 -1.10 -19.60
N GLY A 348 -6.36 -1.55 -18.62
CA GLY A 348 -6.27 -2.91 -18.09
C GLY A 348 -5.19 -3.10 -17.01
N LEU A 349 -4.28 -2.14 -16.84
CA LEU A 349 -3.28 -2.20 -15.78
C LEU A 349 -3.92 -1.97 -14.40
N LEU A 350 -3.44 -2.72 -13.40
CA LEU A 350 -3.96 -2.64 -12.04
C LEU A 350 -3.70 -1.27 -11.43
N GLY A 351 -4.75 -0.69 -10.84
CA GLY A 351 -4.68 0.58 -10.13
C GLY A 351 -4.52 1.82 -11.00
N ALA A 352 -4.48 1.68 -12.34
CA ALA A 352 -4.41 2.80 -13.27
C ALA A 352 -5.53 3.83 -13.01
N GLU A 353 -6.74 3.37 -12.69
CA GLU A 353 -7.86 4.26 -12.37
C GLU A 353 -7.57 5.13 -11.14
N THR A 354 -6.91 4.57 -10.13
CA THR A 354 -6.56 5.30 -8.90
C THR A 354 -5.33 6.19 -9.07
N VAL A 355 -4.42 5.84 -9.97
CA VAL A 355 -3.24 6.66 -10.29
C VAL A 355 -3.66 7.89 -11.08
N HIS A 356 -4.42 7.72 -12.17
CA HIS A 356 -4.92 8.83 -12.99
C HIS A 356 -5.96 9.69 -12.24
N ALA A 357 -6.65 9.14 -11.25
CA ALA A 357 -7.54 9.90 -10.38
C ALA A 357 -6.81 11.00 -9.59
N VAL A 358 -5.50 10.87 -9.35
CA VAL A 358 -4.70 11.92 -8.69
C VAL A 358 -4.70 13.20 -9.53
N ASN A 359 -4.38 13.10 -10.82
CA ASN A 359 -4.38 14.25 -11.72
C ASN A 359 -5.78 14.83 -11.91
N THR A 360 -6.79 13.97 -12.05
CA THR A 360 -8.18 14.43 -12.17
C THR A 360 -8.61 15.20 -10.90
N THR A 361 -8.17 14.74 -9.72
CA THR A 361 -8.46 15.41 -8.44
C THR A 361 -7.72 16.74 -8.31
N LEU A 362 -6.43 16.80 -8.67
CA LEU A 362 -5.66 18.05 -8.67
C LEU A 362 -6.30 19.09 -9.59
N GLN A 363 -6.69 18.69 -10.80
CA GLN A 363 -7.37 19.54 -11.76
C GLN A 363 -8.72 20.05 -11.24
N ALA A 364 -9.51 19.17 -10.61
CA ALA A 364 -10.81 19.54 -10.03
C ALA A 364 -10.71 20.64 -8.96
N ILE A 365 -9.55 20.79 -8.31
CA ILE A 365 -9.29 21.81 -7.28
C ILE A 365 -8.34 22.92 -7.79
N GLY A 366 -8.12 23.01 -9.10
CA GLY A 366 -7.32 24.07 -9.73
C GLY A 366 -5.82 23.99 -9.45
N LYS A 367 -5.27 22.81 -9.13
CA LYS A 367 -3.84 22.57 -8.96
C LYS A 367 -3.27 21.87 -10.21
N GLU A 368 -1.98 22.08 -10.46
CA GLU A 368 -1.28 21.47 -11.61
C GLU A 368 -1.26 19.93 -11.50
N PRO A 369 -1.37 19.18 -12.60
CA PRO A 369 -1.22 17.72 -12.58
C PRO A 369 0.22 17.30 -12.23
N VAL A 370 0.43 16.06 -11.80
CA VAL A 370 1.76 15.42 -11.78
C VAL A 370 2.21 15.03 -13.19
N PRO A 371 3.52 15.04 -13.48
CA PRO A 371 4.06 14.61 -14.77
C PRO A 371 3.66 13.17 -15.12
N GLU A 372 3.50 12.89 -16.42
CA GLU A 372 3.12 11.55 -16.89
C GLU A 372 4.12 10.47 -16.47
N SER A 373 5.42 10.75 -16.49
CA SER A 373 6.45 9.80 -16.06
C SER A 373 6.28 9.35 -14.61
N GLU A 374 5.77 10.22 -13.73
CA GLU A 374 5.49 9.88 -12.34
C GLU A 374 4.28 8.94 -12.24
N LEU A 375 3.25 9.17 -13.07
CA LEU A 375 2.10 8.26 -13.17
C LEU A 375 2.50 6.90 -13.71
N ASP A 376 3.38 6.86 -14.71
CA ASP A 376 3.90 5.62 -15.29
C ASP A 376 4.61 4.80 -14.19
N THR A 377 5.52 5.42 -13.41
CA THR A 377 6.19 4.78 -12.27
C THR A 377 5.21 4.25 -11.22
N PHE A 378 4.19 5.04 -10.86
CA PHE A 378 3.18 4.58 -9.90
C PHE A 378 2.42 3.35 -10.39
N ILE A 379 2.15 3.26 -11.69
CA ILE A 379 1.41 2.15 -12.29
C ILE A 379 2.29 0.91 -12.34
N ASP A 380 3.53 1.04 -12.78
CA ASP A 380 4.49 -0.06 -12.88
C ASP A 380 4.68 -0.75 -11.53
N GLN A 381 4.82 0.03 -10.45
CA GLN A 381 4.97 -0.48 -9.07
C GLN A 381 3.75 -1.24 -8.54
N ILE A 382 2.56 -1.02 -9.09
CA ILE A 382 1.34 -1.74 -8.68
C ILE A 382 1.26 -3.10 -9.36
N GLN A 383 1.89 -3.28 -10.53
CA GLN A 383 1.68 -4.49 -11.32
C GLN A 383 2.22 -5.72 -10.57
N PRO A 384 1.44 -6.82 -10.54
CA PRO A 384 1.81 -8.01 -9.80
C PRO A 384 2.86 -8.81 -10.59
N GLU A 385 3.79 -9.42 -9.86
CA GLU A 385 4.78 -10.33 -10.42
C GLU A 385 4.79 -11.65 -9.66
N TRP A 386 4.98 -12.75 -10.38
CA TRP A 386 5.16 -14.06 -9.77
C TRP A 386 6.40 -14.08 -8.88
N LYS A 387 6.24 -14.46 -7.62
CA LYS A 387 7.38 -14.76 -6.75
C LYS A 387 7.88 -16.17 -7.07
N ARG A 388 9.17 -16.30 -7.39
CA ARG A 388 9.82 -17.60 -7.57
C ARG A 388 10.24 -18.14 -6.20
N VAL A 389 9.94 -19.41 -5.98
CA VAL A 389 10.29 -20.13 -4.75
C VAL A 389 10.84 -21.51 -5.12
N VAL A 390 11.51 -22.17 -4.18
CA VAL A 390 11.86 -23.58 -4.37
C VAL A 390 10.57 -24.39 -4.54
N GLY A 391 10.45 -25.08 -5.68
CA GLY A 391 9.27 -25.88 -6.03
C GLY A 391 8.31 -25.23 -7.02
N GLY A 392 8.41 -23.92 -7.31
CA GLY A 392 7.53 -23.31 -8.31
C GLY A 392 7.46 -21.78 -8.25
N ARG A 393 6.30 -21.24 -8.57
CA ARG A 393 6.01 -19.81 -8.46
C ARG A 393 4.66 -19.57 -7.82
N LEU A 394 4.58 -18.50 -7.03
CA LEU A 394 3.37 -18.17 -6.30
C LEU A 394 3.11 -16.67 -6.27
N PHE A 395 1.85 -16.31 -6.02
CA PHE A 395 1.45 -14.95 -5.69
C PHE A 395 0.45 -14.98 -4.55
N ASN A 396 0.75 -14.24 -3.48
CA ASN A 396 -0.16 -14.11 -2.35
C ASN A 396 -1.12 -12.93 -2.56
N ALA A 397 -2.31 -13.22 -3.09
CA ALA A 397 -3.42 -12.29 -3.23
C ALA A 397 -4.44 -12.40 -2.08
N ALA A 398 -4.10 -12.99 -0.93
CA ALA A 398 -5.04 -13.18 0.18
C ALA A 398 -5.56 -11.85 0.77
N GLU A 399 -4.81 -10.75 0.61
CA GLU A 399 -5.28 -9.40 0.97
C GLU A 399 -6.31 -8.83 -0.02
N VAL A 400 -6.38 -9.41 -1.22
CA VAL A 400 -7.39 -9.08 -2.23
C VAL A 400 -8.64 -9.89 -1.89
N ASN A 401 -9.60 -9.21 -1.27
CA ASN A 401 -10.76 -9.85 -0.65
C ASN A 401 -12.04 -9.80 -1.52
N ASP A 402 -11.96 -9.41 -2.79
CA ASP A 402 -13.08 -9.43 -3.76
C ASP A 402 -12.65 -10.09 -5.07
N VAL A 403 -13.60 -10.75 -5.71
CA VAL A 403 -13.36 -11.61 -6.89
C VAL A 403 -12.96 -10.81 -8.11
N GLU A 404 -13.48 -9.59 -8.30
CA GLU A 404 -13.14 -8.78 -9.45
C GLU A 404 -11.67 -8.34 -9.42
N SER A 405 -11.17 -7.96 -8.24
CA SER A 405 -9.76 -7.59 -8.08
C SER A 405 -8.85 -8.82 -8.14
N THR A 406 -9.28 -9.97 -7.62
CA THR A 406 -8.53 -11.24 -7.75
C THR A 406 -8.39 -11.67 -9.20
N GLU A 407 -9.45 -11.56 -10.01
CA GLU A 407 -9.40 -11.86 -11.46
C GLU A 407 -8.48 -10.89 -12.21
N MET A 408 -8.48 -9.60 -11.84
CA MET A 408 -7.54 -8.65 -12.43
C MET A 408 -6.08 -9.02 -12.14
N VAL A 409 -5.79 -9.45 -10.90
CA VAL A 409 -4.45 -9.95 -10.53
C VAL A 409 -4.08 -11.19 -11.33
N ARG A 410 -5.00 -12.17 -11.43
CA ARG A 410 -4.75 -13.40 -12.21
C ARG A 410 -4.41 -13.07 -13.66
N ARG A 411 -5.22 -12.24 -14.33
CA ARG A 411 -4.98 -11.85 -15.73
C ARG A 411 -3.68 -11.11 -15.94
N ALA A 412 -3.26 -10.30 -14.97
CA ALA A 412 -1.97 -9.60 -15.06
C ALA A 412 -0.78 -10.56 -14.91
N LEU A 413 -0.96 -11.66 -14.18
CA LEU A 413 0.09 -12.65 -13.91
C LEU A 413 0.18 -13.78 -14.95
N THR A 414 -0.92 -14.12 -15.61
CA THR A 414 -1.04 -15.32 -16.46
C THR A 414 -1.21 -14.98 -17.92
N ALA A 415 -0.66 -15.82 -18.79
CA ALA A 415 -1.08 -15.86 -20.18
C ALA A 415 -2.52 -16.40 -20.28
N ASP A 416 -3.21 -16.13 -21.39
CA ASP A 416 -4.63 -16.50 -21.56
C ASP A 416 -4.91 -18.00 -21.43
N ASP A 417 -3.92 -18.86 -21.71
CA ASP A 417 -3.99 -20.32 -21.68
C ASP A 417 -3.32 -20.97 -20.45
N GLU A 418 -2.77 -20.16 -19.54
CA GLU A 418 -2.09 -20.68 -18.36
C GLU A 418 -3.09 -20.93 -17.21
N GLN A 419 -3.15 -22.19 -16.76
CA GLN A 419 -3.89 -22.57 -15.57
C GLN A 419 -3.14 -22.18 -14.29
N ILE A 420 -3.90 -21.90 -13.23
CA ILE A 420 -3.37 -21.63 -11.89
C ILE A 420 -3.82 -22.70 -10.90
N LEU A 421 -3.08 -22.83 -9.80
CA LEU A 421 -3.54 -23.52 -8.60
C LEU A 421 -4.14 -22.51 -7.61
N PRO A 422 -5.46 -22.42 -7.45
CA PRO A 422 -6.08 -21.54 -6.47
C PRO A 422 -6.04 -22.15 -5.06
N PHE A 423 -5.59 -21.36 -4.08
CA PHE A 423 -5.79 -21.62 -2.65
C PHE A 423 -6.70 -20.56 -2.04
N VAL A 424 -7.92 -20.93 -1.64
CA VAL A 424 -8.94 -20.01 -1.11
C VAL A 424 -9.06 -20.15 0.42
N TYR A 425 -8.74 -19.11 1.18
CA TYR A 425 -8.90 -19.13 2.64
C TYR A 425 -10.21 -18.46 3.11
N LEU A 426 -11.06 -19.23 3.79
CA LEU A 426 -12.43 -18.86 4.14
C LEU A 426 -12.63 -18.51 5.62
N ARG A 427 -13.57 -17.60 5.87
CA ARG A 427 -13.92 -17.10 7.21
C ARG A 427 -15.41 -17.23 7.55
N HIS A 428 -15.68 -17.67 8.78
CA HIS A 428 -17.03 -17.92 9.29
C HIS A 428 -17.89 -16.66 9.35
N ASP A 429 -17.28 -15.50 9.62
CA ASP A 429 -17.93 -14.20 9.79
C ASP A 429 -18.12 -13.44 8.47
N ARG A 430 -17.73 -14.03 7.33
CA ARG A 430 -17.79 -13.41 5.99
C ARG A 430 -18.42 -14.33 4.95
N ARG A 431 -19.55 -14.94 5.30
CA ARG A 431 -20.26 -15.94 4.46
C ARG A 431 -20.61 -15.42 3.06
N GLY A 432 -20.93 -14.13 2.93
CA GLY A 432 -21.18 -13.51 1.63
C GLY A 432 -20.00 -13.62 0.66
N ARG A 433 -18.76 -13.60 1.18
CA ARG A 433 -17.55 -13.75 0.36
C ARG A 433 -17.28 -15.20 0.00
N THR A 434 -17.59 -16.15 0.89
CA THR A 434 -17.50 -17.58 0.57
C THR A 434 -18.31 -17.93 -0.67
N ALA A 435 -19.54 -17.41 -0.76
CA ALA A 435 -20.38 -17.60 -1.94
C ALA A 435 -19.74 -16.98 -3.20
N SER A 436 -19.24 -15.73 -3.11
CA SER A 436 -18.60 -15.09 -4.26
C SER A 436 -17.35 -15.84 -4.73
N PHE A 437 -16.51 -16.35 -3.83
CA PHE A 437 -15.34 -17.14 -4.22
C PHE A 437 -15.72 -18.50 -4.82
N ALA A 438 -16.80 -19.15 -4.37
CA ALA A 438 -17.30 -20.38 -4.99
C ALA A 438 -17.77 -20.12 -6.42
N GLU A 439 -18.62 -19.09 -6.64
CA GLU A 439 -19.06 -18.67 -7.97
C GLU A 439 -17.88 -18.28 -8.87
N TYR A 440 -16.84 -17.66 -8.31
CA TYR A 440 -15.63 -17.32 -9.04
C TYR A 440 -14.79 -18.54 -9.41
N THR A 441 -14.68 -19.55 -8.54
CA THR A 441 -14.02 -20.83 -8.85
C THR A 441 -14.71 -21.52 -10.02
N ASP A 442 -16.05 -21.57 -10.05
CA ASP A 442 -16.78 -22.14 -11.18
C ASP A 442 -16.56 -21.34 -12.47
N LEU A 443 -16.55 -20.00 -12.37
CA LEU A 443 -16.23 -19.15 -13.52
C LEU A 443 -14.81 -19.41 -14.08
N LEU A 444 -13.84 -19.71 -13.21
CA LEU A 444 -12.48 -20.06 -13.64
C LEU A 444 -12.46 -21.43 -14.31
N ALA A 445 -13.18 -22.42 -13.77
CA ALA A 445 -13.30 -23.75 -14.35
C ALA A 445 -13.97 -23.72 -15.73
N ASP A 446 -15.08 -22.98 -15.87
CA ASP A 446 -15.78 -22.75 -17.14
C ASP A 446 -14.89 -22.13 -18.23
N ARG A 447 -13.87 -21.38 -17.81
CA ARG A 447 -12.88 -20.73 -18.68
C ARG A 447 -11.59 -21.51 -18.83
N ASP A 448 -11.56 -22.75 -18.36
CA ASP A 448 -10.38 -23.63 -18.40
C ASP A 448 -9.14 -23.00 -17.73
N CYS A 449 -9.36 -22.11 -16.75
CA CYS A 449 -8.29 -21.42 -16.02
C CYS A 449 -7.80 -22.22 -14.79
N ILE A 450 -8.59 -23.21 -14.35
CA ILE A 450 -8.28 -24.10 -13.23
C ILE A 450 -8.91 -25.47 -13.49
N ASP A 451 -8.33 -26.52 -12.92
CA ASP A 451 -8.86 -27.89 -12.94
C ASP A 451 -9.08 -28.46 -11.52
N HIS A 452 -8.53 -27.83 -10.49
CA HIS A 452 -8.74 -28.14 -9.08
C HIS A 452 -8.60 -26.90 -8.19
N VAL A 453 -9.02 -27.01 -6.93
CA VAL A 453 -8.91 -25.93 -5.94
C VAL A 453 -8.53 -26.48 -4.56
N HIS A 454 -7.69 -25.73 -3.85
CA HIS A 454 -7.49 -25.95 -2.42
C HIS A 454 -8.25 -24.90 -1.62
N VAL A 455 -8.86 -25.31 -0.52
CA VAL A 455 -9.66 -24.43 0.33
C VAL A 455 -9.33 -24.63 1.80
N GLY A 456 -9.00 -23.54 2.49
CA GLY A 456 -8.63 -23.55 3.90
C GLY A 456 -9.62 -22.79 4.79
N GLY A 457 -9.55 -23.05 6.09
CA GLY A 457 -10.24 -22.25 7.11
C GLY A 457 -11.60 -22.79 7.50
N THR A 458 -12.62 -21.94 7.51
CA THR A 458 -13.96 -22.30 8.01
C THR A 458 -15.01 -22.35 6.90
N GLY A 459 -15.81 -23.41 6.87
CA GLY A 459 -16.85 -23.59 5.84
C GLY A 459 -16.34 -24.20 4.54
N THR A 460 -15.15 -24.82 4.55
CA THR A 460 -14.55 -25.58 3.44
C THR A 460 -15.50 -26.62 2.86
N ASP A 461 -16.23 -27.34 3.72
CA ASP A 461 -17.24 -28.33 3.32
C ASP A 461 -18.38 -27.73 2.50
N ALA A 462 -18.83 -26.53 2.87
CA ALA A 462 -19.87 -25.85 2.13
C ALA A 462 -19.33 -25.36 0.78
N PHE A 463 -18.11 -24.82 0.76
CA PHE A 463 -17.45 -24.40 -0.47
C PHE A 463 -17.26 -25.58 -1.44
N ALA A 464 -16.68 -26.69 -0.98
CA ALA A 464 -16.43 -27.88 -1.79
C ALA A 464 -17.69 -28.50 -2.41
N ARG A 465 -18.86 -28.32 -1.78
CA ARG A 465 -20.16 -28.78 -2.33
C ARG A 465 -20.77 -27.84 -3.37
N ASN A 466 -20.27 -26.61 -3.47
CA ASN A 466 -20.80 -25.57 -4.35
C ASN A 466 -19.76 -25.14 -5.41
N VAL A 467 -18.78 -26.00 -5.71
CA VAL A 467 -17.86 -25.81 -6.83
C VAL A 467 -17.85 -27.05 -7.71
N GLU A 468 -17.61 -26.86 -9.01
CA GLU A 468 -17.65 -27.95 -10.01
C GLU A 468 -16.35 -28.75 -10.09
N VAL A 469 -15.23 -28.15 -9.68
CA VAL A 469 -13.89 -28.77 -9.68
C VAL A 469 -13.60 -29.52 -8.37
N PRO A 470 -12.72 -30.54 -8.39
CA PRO A 470 -12.23 -31.17 -7.18
C PRO A 470 -11.66 -30.15 -6.18
N ALA A 471 -12.15 -30.21 -4.93
CA ALA A 471 -11.74 -29.31 -3.85
C ALA A 471 -11.02 -30.08 -2.73
N THR A 472 -9.72 -29.79 -2.54
CA THR A 472 -8.94 -30.28 -1.40
C THR A 472 -9.14 -29.36 -0.21
N GLN A 473 -9.57 -29.92 0.93
CA GLN A 473 -9.91 -29.14 2.12
C GLN A 473 -8.79 -29.20 3.15
N HIS A 474 -8.39 -28.04 3.64
CA HIS A 474 -7.39 -27.86 4.69
C HIS A 474 -8.03 -27.28 5.95
N SER A 475 -7.70 -27.87 7.10
CA SER A 475 -8.11 -27.40 8.42
C SER A 475 -7.27 -26.19 8.83
N ARG A 476 -7.86 -25.27 9.58
CA ARG A 476 -7.16 -24.15 10.22
C ARG A 476 -6.09 -24.57 11.24
N HIS A 477 -6.01 -25.87 11.55
CA HIS A 477 -5.09 -26.46 12.51
C HIS A 477 -3.99 -27.28 11.84
N ASP A 478 -4.01 -27.36 10.51
CA ASP A 478 -2.94 -28.02 9.76
C ASP A 478 -1.68 -27.15 9.80
N ASP A 479 -0.52 -27.78 9.61
CA ASP A 479 0.74 -27.06 9.54
C ASP A 479 0.83 -26.32 8.20
N ALA A 480 0.99 -24.99 8.27
CA ALA A 480 0.98 -24.16 7.07
C ALA A 480 2.17 -24.43 6.14
N SER A 481 3.31 -24.89 6.68
CA SER A 481 4.50 -25.23 5.89
C SER A 481 4.28 -26.53 5.13
N GLU A 482 3.69 -27.55 5.78
CA GLU A 482 3.30 -28.80 5.13
C GLU A 482 2.25 -28.57 4.04
N VAL A 483 1.24 -27.71 4.30
CA VAL A 483 0.25 -27.34 3.27
C VAL A 483 0.90 -26.60 2.11
N LEU A 484 1.83 -25.67 2.36
CA LEU A 484 2.55 -24.97 1.31
C LEU A 484 3.39 -25.94 0.46
N GLU A 485 4.01 -26.94 1.08
CA GLU A 485 4.73 -28.02 0.39
C GLU A 485 3.83 -28.81 -0.55
N GLU A 486 2.64 -29.19 -0.08
CA GLU A 486 1.65 -29.89 -0.90
C GLU A 486 1.22 -29.03 -2.10
N LEU A 487 0.96 -27.75 -1.88
CA LEU A 487 0.55 -26.82 -2.94
C LEU A 487 1.65 -26.62 -3.99
N LEU A 488 2.92 -26.50 -3.56
CA LEU A 488 4.05 -26.32 -4.46
C LEU A 488 4.50 -27.61 -5.15
N ALA A 489 4.03 -28.78 -4.70
CA ALA A 489 4.28 -30.05 -5.39
C ALA A 489 3.46 -30.20 -6.69
N VAL A 490 2.43 -29.36 -6.86
CA VAL A 490 1.65 -29.28 -8.09
C VAL A 490 2.40 -28.40 -9.10
N ASP A 491 2.57 -28.89 -10.34
CA ASP A 491 3.23 -28.15 -11.43
C ASP A 491 2.29 -27.09 -12.05
N GLN A 492 1.78 -26.20 -11.20
CA GLN A 492 0.95 -25.06 -11.55
C GLN A 492 1.33 -23.85 -10.70
N PRO A 493 1.22 -22.62 -11.23
CA PRO A 493 1.48 -21.41 -10.45
C PRO A 493 0.42 -21.20 -9.36
N LEU A 494 0.88 -21.07 -8.11
CA LEU A 494 0.01 -21.00 -6.92
C LEU A 494 -0.51 -19.58 -6.65
N LEU A 495 -1.83 -19.40 -6.68
CA LEU A 495 -2.48 -18.13 -6.34
C LEU A 495 -3.28 -18.26 -5.04
N LEU A 496 -2.77 -17.65 -3.95
CA LEU A 496 -3.49 -17.61 -2.67
C LEU A 496 -4.50 -16.45 -2.69
N MET A 497 -5.71 -16.67 -2.20
CA MET A 497 -6.79 -15.68 -2.20
C MET A 497 -7.72 -15.83 -0.99
N GLY A 498 -8.53 -14.79 -0.72
CA GLY A 498 -9.60 -14.84 0.28
C GLY A 498 -9.39 -13.97 1.51
N ASN A 499 -8.37 -14.25 2.34
CA ASN A 499 -8.12 -13.51 3.59
C ASN A 499 -6.73 -13.79 4.22
N THR A 500 -6.16 -12.80 4.95
CA THR A 500 -4.85 -12.90 5.64
C THR A 500 -4.89 -12.93 7.18
N VAL A 501 -6.02 -12.63 7.81
CA VAL A 501 -6.02 -12.29 9.26
C VAL A 501 -5.92 -13.49 10.20
N ASP A 502 -6.13 -14.70 9.71
CA ASP A 502 -6.14 -15.92 10.52
C ASP A 502 -4.71 -16.38 10.88
N GLU A 503 -4.55 -17.07 12.00
CA GLU A 503 -3.22 -17.55 12.47
C GLU A 503 -2.53 -18.41 11.42
N PHE A 504 -3.25 -19.39 10.86
CA PHE A 504 -2.77 -20.22 9.75
C PHE A 504 -2.25 -19.39 8.57
N MET A 505 -2.92 -18.28 8.24
CA MET A 505 -2.51 -17.45 7.10
C MET A 505 -1.26 -16.62 7.39
N ARG A 506 -1.00 -16.28 8.65
CA ARG A 506 0.26 -15.65 9.06
C ARG A 506 1.40 -16.66 9.02
N ASP A 507 1.14 -17.89 9.46
CA ASP A 507 2.10 -18.98 9.40
C ASP A 507 2.41 -19.34 7.93
N MET A 508 1.39 -19.34 7.06
CA MET A 508 1.54 -19.50 5.61
C MET A 508 2.39 -18.39 4.99
N GLU A 509 2.20 -17.14 5.40
CA GLU A 509 3.02 -16.02 4.94
C GLU A 509 4.48 -16.16 5.40
N ALA A 510 4.71 -16.56 6.64
CA ALA A 510 6.05 -16.85 7.16
C ALA A 510 6.73 -18.00 6.38
N ALA A 511 6.00 -19.08 6.11
CA ALA A 511 6.51 -20.20 5.33
C ALA A 511 6.87 -19.79 3.88
N ILE A 512 6.05 -18.95 3.25
CA ILE A 512 6.35 -18.36 1.93
C ILE A 512 7.64 -17.54 1.98
N ASP A 513 7.81 -16.69 3.00
CA ASP A 513 9.00 -15.86 3.17
C ASP A 513 10.26 -16.69 3.37
N ASP A 514 10.19 -17.78 4.13
CA ASP A 514 11.32 -18.70 4.32
C ASP A 514 11.71 -19.38 3.00
N ARG A 515 10.73 -19.87 2.22
CA ARG A 515 10.99 -20.46 0.88
C ARG A 515 11.56 -19.46 -0.11
N LEU A 516 11.17 -18.19 0.00
CA LEU A 516 11.74 -17.13 -0.84
C LEU A 516 13.21 -16.87 -0.47
N ARG A 517 13.56 -16.85 0.82
CA ARG A 517 14.96 -16.71 1.27
C ARG A 517 15.82 -17.88 0.81
N GLU A 518 15.31 -19.10 0.90
CA GLU A 518 15.99 -20.30 0.38
C GLU A 518 16.26 -20.20 -1.12
N TRP A 519 15.25 -19.80 -1.90
CA TRP A 519 15.41 -19.61 -3.34
C TRP A 519 16.44 -18.53 -3.67
N GLN A 520 16.40 -17.39 -2.97
CA GLN A 520 17.36 -16.30 -3.15
C GLN A 520 18.79 -16.72 -2.81
N ALA A 521 18.98 -17.51 -1.74
CA ALA A 521 20.29 -18.05 -1.37
C ALA A 521 20.82 -18.98 -2.47
N ALA A 522 19.98 -19.92 -2.94
CA ALA A 522 20.36 -20.85 -4.01
C ALA A 522 20.71 -20.13 -5.34
N GLU A 523 19.95 -19.09 -5.70
CA GLU A 523 20.20 -18.29 -6.91
C GLU A 523 21.53 -17.51 -6.81
N ARG A 524 21.84 -16.97 -5.61
CA ARG A 524 23.12 -16.30 -5.34
C ARG A 524 24.30 -17.25 -5.50
N ASP A 525 24.20 -18.45 -4.92
CA ASP A 525 25.26 -19.47 -5.03
C ASP A 525 25.48 -19.88 -6.50
N ALA A 526 24.41 -20.15 -7.23
CA ALA A 526 24.48 -20.54 -8.65
C ALA A 526 25.11 -19.45 -9.53
N THR A 527 24.84 -18.18 -9.22
CA THR A 527 25.39 -17.02 -9.96
C THR A 527 26.86 -16.77 -9.58
N GLY A 528 27.24 -17.04 -8.33
CA GLY A 528 28.63 -17.02 -7.85
C GLY A 528 29.50 -18.07 -8.53
N THR A 529 29.05 -19.34 -8.57
CA THR A 529 29.80 -20.44 -9.20
C THR A 529 30.02 -20.24 -10.71
N ARG A 530 29.02 -19.69 -11.43
CA ARG A 530 29.17 -19.38 -12.87
C ARG A 530 30.21 -18.29 -13.17
N ARG A 531 30.49 -17.39 -12.22
CA ARG A 531 31.51 -16.35 -12.38
C ARG A 531 32.92 -16.86 -12.06
N GLU A 532 33.06 -17.78 -11.10
CA GLU A 532 34.37 -18.38 -10.78
C GLU A 532 34.92 -19.22 -11.95
N ASP A 533 34.07 -19.98 -12.64
CA ASP A 533 34.46 -20.77 -13.82
C ASP A 533 34.96 -19.92 -15.01
N LEU A 534 34.60 -18.63 -15.06
CA LEU A 534 35.06 -17.68 -16.09
C LEU A 534 36.35 -16.93 -15.72
N THR A 535 36.86 -17.10 -14.49
CA THR A 535 38.06 -16.40 -14.00
C THR A 535 39.31 -17.27 -13.87
N THR A 536 39.24 -18.54 -14.27
CA THR A 536 40.46 -19.38 -14.34
C THR A 536 41.35 -18.88 -15.49
N PRO A 537 42.56 -18.36 -15.25
CA PRO A 537 43.44 -17.94 -16.32
C PRO A 537 43.90 -19.20 -17.06
N THR A 538 43.53 -19.33 -18.34
CA THR A 538 44.20 -20.28 -19.24
C THR A 538 45.69 -19.92 -19.26
N GLN A 539 46.52 -20.73 -18.60
CA GLN A 539 47.96 -20.70 -18.79
C GLN A 539 48.26 -20.88 -20.28
N PRO A 540 49.10 -20.03 -20.89
CA PRO A 540 49.54 -20.26 -22.25
C PRO A 540 50.40 -21.54 -22.28
N PRO A 541 50.29 -22.37 -23.35
CA PRO A 541 51.09 -23.58 -23.46
C PRO A 541 52.58 -23.19 -23.59
N ASP A 542 53.41 -23.83 -22.77
CA ASP A 542 54.87 -23.73 -22.82
C ASP A 542 55.41 -24.12 -24.21
N ALA A 543 56.44 -23.40 -24.64
CA ALA A 543 57.10 -23.47 -25.94
C ALA A 543 57.83 -24.79 -26.22
#